data_AF-A0AAV6TKK7-F1
#
_entry.id   AF-A0AAV6TKK7-F1
#
_cell.length_a   1.000
_cell.length_b   1.000
_cell.length_c   1.000
_cell.angle_alpha   90.00
_cell.angle_beta   90.00
_cell.angle_gamma   90.00
#
_symmetry.space_group_name_H-M   'P 1'
#
loop_
_entity.id
_entity.type
_entity.pdbx_description
1 polymer ?
#
loop_
_entity_poly.entity_id
_entity_poly.type
_entity_poly.pdbx_seq_one_letter_code
_entity_poly.pdbx_strand_id
1 'polypeptide(L)'
;MPWYILSFQMPYNSFKETHSLQVLNEGEEPENFFWVALGGHKPYDKDAKFMNHTRLFRCSNEKGYFSISEKCSDFCQDDLADDDIMILDNGTQVFIWVGAKYSEVEIKLAYKSAQVYVQSLRAKQPDQPRKLMLTLKGKESKRFTKCFHGWGRHKTLISNTTYCQSSCKSDLCWK
;
A
#
# COMPACT_ATOMS: atom_id res chain seq x y z
N MET A 1 12.86 -44.61 -8.12
CA MET A 1 13.68 -43.38 -8.03
C MET A 1 12.75 -42.18 -7.86
N PRO A 2 12.29 -41.85 -6.64
CA PRO A 2 11.50 -40.64 -6.39
C PRO A 2 12.42 -39.52 -5.87
N TRP A 3 12.22 -38.33 -6.44
CA TRP A 3 12.96 -37.11 -6.17
C TRP A 3 12.54 -36.49 -4.84
N TYR A 4 13.52 -36.15 -4.00
CA TYR A 4 13.33 -35.46 -2.73
C TYR A 4 12.92 -34.00 -2.98
N ILE A 5 11.73 -33.61 -2.53
CA ILE A 5 11.37 -32.21 -2.32
C ILE A 5 11.99 -31.81 -0.98
N LEU A 6 12.98 -30.92 -1.02
CA LEU A 6 13.48 -30.25 0.18
C LEU A 6 12.38 -29.35 0.73
N SER A 7 11.66 -29.84 1.74
CA SER A 7 10.83 -29.01 2.59
C SER A 7 11.75 -28.05 3.35
N PHE A 8 11.71 -26.78 2.97
CA PHE A 8 12.32 -25.70 3.74
C PHE A 8 11.50 -25.54 5.03
N GLN A 9 11.81 -26.37 6.01
CA GLN A 9 11.21 -26.33 7.33
C GLN A 9 11.78 -25.09 8.05
N MET A 10 11.08 -23.96 7.94
CA MET A 10 11.30 -22.84 8.83
C MET A 10 11.15 -23.34 10.28
N PRO A 11 12.02 -22.96 11.24
CA PRO A 11 11.93 -23.40 12.62
C PRO A 11 10.69 -22.77 13.28
N TYR A 12 9.56 -23.46 13.17
CA TYR A 12 8.23 -23.07 13.66
C TYR A 12 8.13 -22.99 15.20
N ASN A 13 9.20 -23.31 15.95
CA ASN A 13 9.10 -23.64 17.37
C ASN A 13 9.74 -22.65 18.36
N SER A 14 10.47 -21.61 17.93
CA SER A 14 11.20 -20.75 18.88
C SER A 14 10.36 -19.60 19.49
N PHE A 15 9.17 -19.29 18.96
CA PHE A 15 8.35 -18.17 19.44
C PHE A 15 7.34 -18.55 20.53
N LYS A 16 7.07 -19.85 20.73
CA LYS A 16 6.04 -20.34 21.68
C LYS A 16 6.51 -20.52 23.12
N GLU A 17 7.82 -20.40 23.40
CA GLU A 17 8.34 -20.69 24.74
C GLU A 17 8.18 -19.54 25.75
N THR A 18 7.83 -18.33 25.29
CA THR A 18 7.68 -17.13 26.16
C THR A 18 6.35 -16.40 26.02
N HIS A 19 5.54 -16.74 25.00
CA HIS A 19 4.30 -16.04 24.69
C HIS A 19 3.21 -17.04 24.28
N SER A 20 2.03 -16.93 24.89
CA SER A 20 0.83 -17.68 24.48
C SER A 20 0.11 -16.94 23.35
N LEU A 21 -0.17 -17.64 22.24
CA LEU A 21 -0.97 -17.10 21.14
C LEU A 21 -2.45 -17.40 21.40
N GLN A 22 -3.28 -16.37 21.45
CA GLN A 22 -4.73 -16.48 21.57
C GLN A 22 -5.40 -15.98 20.29
N VAL A 23 -6.29 -16.79 19.71
CA VAL A 23 -7.12 -16.40 18.57
C VAL A 23 -8.39 -15.75 19.11
N LEU A 24 -8.71 -14.56 18.59
CA LEU A 24 -9.90 -13.78 18.96
C LEU A 24 -10.69 -13.48 17.69
N ASN A 25 -12.01 -13.57 17.76
CA ASN A 25 -12.90 -13.13 16.69
C ASN A 25 -13.23 -11.64 16.86
N GLU A 26 -13.55 -10.97 15.75
CA GLU A 26 -14.03 -9.58 15.79
C GLU A 26 -15.30 -9.48 16.65
N GLY A 27 -15.30 -8.58 17.64
CA GLY A 27 -16.39 -8.39 18.60
C GLY A 27 -16.29 -9.23 19.88
N GLU A 28 -15.34 -10.17 19.96
CA GLU A 28 -15.06 -10.99 21.15
C GLU A 28 -13.76 -10.56 21.85
N GLU A 29 -13.31 -9.31 21.64
CA GLU A 29 -12.03 -8.84 22.18
C GLU A 29 -12.10 -8.55 23.69
N PRO A 30 -11.19 -9.10 24.52
CA PRO A 30 -11.17 -8.87 25.96
C PRO A 30 -10.93 -7.40 26.33
N GLU A 31 -11.86 -6.76 27.04
CA GLU A 31 -11.78 -5.34 27.44
C GLU A 31 -10.50 -5.00 28.23
N ASN A 32 -10.14 -5.83 29.20
CA ASN A 32 -9.10 -5.53 30.19
C ASN A 32 -7.66 -5.63 29.67
N PHE A 33 -7.45 -6.20 28.49
CA PHE A 33 -6.11 -6.40 27.92
C PHE A 33 -6.00 -5.80 26.53
N PHE A 34 -6.91 -6.18 25.62
CA PHE A 34 -6.81 -5.80 24.22
C PHE A 34 -7.03 -4.29 24.04
N TRP A 35 -8.18 -3.79 24.52
CA TRP A 35 -8.51 -2.37 24.35
C TRP A 35 -7.66 -1.47 25.23
N VAL A 36 -7.30 -1.89 26.45
CA VAL A 36 -6.37 -1.14 27.31
C VAL A 36 -5.00 -0.99 26.62
N ALA A 37 -4.45 -2.06 26.03
CA ALA A 37 -3.16 -2.00 25.33
C ALA A 37 -3.19 -1.08 24.08
N LEU A 38 -4.32 -0.99 23.38
CA LEU A 38 -4.51 -0.08 22.24
C LEU A 38 -4.85 1.38 22.63
N GLY A 39 -4.94 1.66 23.93
CA GLY A 39 -5.30 2.97 24.45
C GLY A 39 -6.79 3.30 24.29
N GLY A 40 -7.64 2.31 24.54
CA GLY A 40 -9.10 2.38 24.53
C GLY A 40 -9.75 1.91 23.23
N HIS A 41 -11.04 1.57 23.32
CA HIS A 41 -11.87 1.24 22.16
C HIS A 41 -12.12 2.50 21.32
N LYS A 42 -11.66 2.48 20.06
CA LYS A 42 -11.82 3.59 19.11
C LYS A 42 -12.63 3.10 17.92
N PRO A 43 -13.45 3.98 17.29
CA PRO A 43 -14.12 3.62 16.05
C PRO A 43 -13.09 3.20 14.98
N TYR A 44 -13.31 2.02 14.40
CA TYR A 44 -12.53 1.49 13.30
C TYR A 44 -13.45 1.19 12.10
N ASP A 45 -12.84 1.04 10.92
CA ASP A 45 -13.57 0.76 9.68
C ASP A 45 -13.91 -0.73 9.61
N LYS A 46 -15.18 -1.06 9.33
CA LYS A 46 -15.66 -2.44 9.21
C LYS A 46 -15.84 -2.88 7.76
N ASP A 47 -15.67 -1.96 6.81
CA ASP A 47 -15.87 -2.24 5.39
C ASP A 47 -14.54 -2.39 4.64
N ALA A 48 -14.33 -3.57 4.08
CA ALA A 48 -13.18 -3.90 3.25
C ALA A 48 -13.46 -3.93 1.75
N LYS A 49 -14.65 -3.48 1.28
CA LYS A 49 -15.02 -3.45 -0.15
C LYS A 49 -14.01 -2.71 -1.04
N PHE A 50 -13.26 -1.76 -0.48
CA PHE A 50 -12.22 -1.05 -1.22
C PHE A 50 -11.14 -2.00 -1.73
N MET A 51 -10.80 -3.08 -1.00
CA MET A 51 -9.76 -4.03 -1.40
C MET A 51 -10.06 -4.69 -2.74
N ASN A 52 -11.33 -4.97 -3.04
CA ASN A 52 -11.75 -5.59 -4.30
C ASN A 52 -11.55 -4.69 -5.54
N HIS A 53 -11.39 -3.39 -5.31
CA HIS A 53 -11.26 -2.39 -6.37
C HIS A 53 -9.91 -1.68 -6.35
N THR A 54 -9.08 -2.00 -5.35
CA THR A 54 -7.85 -1.26 -5.08
C THR A 54 -6.81 -1.55 -6.14
N ARG A 55 -6.40 -0.50 -6.87
CA ARG A 55 -5.43 -0.58 -7.96
C ARG A 55 -4.46 0.58 -7.88
N LEU A 56 -3.18 0.31 -8.05
CA LEU A 56 -2.12 1.31 -8.01
C LEU A 56 -1.39 1.35 -9.35
N PHE A 57 -1.26 2.53 -9.91
CA PHE A 57 -0.55 2.78 -11.15
C PHE A 57 0.60 3.75 -10.91
N ARG A 58 1.78 3.44 -11.46
CA ARG A 58 2.94 4.33 -11.49
C ARG A 58 2.97 5.10 -12.81
N CYS A 59 3.00 6.42 -12.73
CA CYS A 59 3.19 7.32 -13.85
C CYS A 59 4.62 7.85 -13.81
N SER A 60 5.44 7.46 -14.77
CA SER A 60 6.88 7.80 -14.81
C SER A 60 7.36 8.07 -16.22
N ASN A 61 8.36 8.92 -16.36
CA ASN A 61 9.10 9.16 -17.59
C ASN A 61 10.51 8.51 -17.62
N GLU A 62 10.85 7.64 -16.67
CA GLU A 62 12.18 7.03 -16.51
C GLU A 62 12.70 6.33 -17.78
N LYS A 63 11.80 5.89 -18.65
CA LYS A 63 12.12 5.21 -19.93
C LYS A 63 12.42 6.19 -21.09
N GLY A 64 12.51 7.49 -20.80
CA GLY A 64 12.64 8.56 -21.80
C GLY A 64 11.29 8.98 -22.42
N TYR A 65 10.18 8.35 -22.03
CA TYR A 65 8.83 8.69 -22.44
C TYR A 65 7.85 8.44 -21.29
N PHE A 66 6.74 9.18 -21.28
CA PHE A 66 5.68 9.00 -20.28
C PHE A 66 5.01 7.64 -20.43
N SER A 67 5.02 6.85 -19.37
CA SER A 67 4.38 5.55 -19.32
C SER A 67 3.61 5.35 -18.02
N ILE A 68 2.57 4.53 -18.09
CA ILE A 68 1.78 4.13 -16.93
C ILE A 68 1.89 2.62 -16.79
N SER A 69 2.36 2.15 -15.63
CA SER A 69 2.43 0.73 -15.29
C SER A 69 1.57 0.44 -14.05
N GLU A 70 0.84 -0.66 -14.09
CA GLU A 70 0.09 -1.13 -12.93
C GLU A 70 1.02 -1.93 -11.99
N LYS A 71 0.86 -1.71 -10.69
CA LYS A 71 1.54 -2.49 -9.64
C LYS A 71 0.69 -3.71 -9.28
N CYS A 72 1.35 -4.77 -8.83
CA CYS A 72 0.68 -5.96 -8.29
C CYS A 72 -0.20 -5.60 -7.10
N SER A 73 -1.26 -6.38 -6.87
CA SER A 73 -2.29 -6.09 -5.84
C SER A 73 -1.78 -6.12 -4.39
N ASP A 74 -0.56 -6.59 -4.14
CA ASP A 74 0.11 -6.69 -2.84
C ASP A 74 1.05 -5.51 -2.54
N PHE A 75 0.78 -4.33 -3.11
CA PHE A 75 1.61 -3.15 -2.93
C PHE A 75 1.63 -2.62 -1.48
N CYS A 76 2.70 -1.90 -1.13
CA CYS A 76 2.92 -1.33 0.19
C CYS A 76 3.36 0.15 0.12
N GLN A 77 3.59 0.80 1.25
CA GLN A 77 4.01 2.20 1.28
C GLN A 77 5.33 2.44 0.52
N ASP A 78 6.25 1.45 0.51
CA ASP A 78 7.54 1.55 -0.19
C ASP A 78 7.39 1.54 -1.73
N ASP A 79 6.21 1.16 -2.27
CA ASP A 79 5.93 1.31 -3.69
C ASP A 79 5.69 2.76 -4.10
N LEU A 80 5.46 3.69 -3.17
CA LEU A 80 5.28 5.12 -3.45
C LEU A 80 6.63 5.80 -3.71
N ALA A 81 7.00 5.88 -4.99
CA ALA A 81 8.25 6.48 -5.46
C ALA A 81 8.25 8.01 -5.38
N ASP A 82 9.22 8.59 -4.68
CA ASP A 82 9.31 10.03 -4.43
C ASP A 82 9.53 10.88 -5.69
N ASP A 83 10.12 10.30 -6.71
CA ASP A 83 10.43 10.89 -8.01
C ASP A 83 9.27 10.76 -9.01
N ASP A 84 8.21 10.01 -8.68
CA ASP A 84 7.10 9.76 -9.59
C ASP A 84 5.74 10.21 -9.03
N ILE A 85 4.71 9.98 -9.85
CA ILE A 85 3.31 10.19 -9.50
C ILE A 85 2.60 8.86 -9.52
N MET A 86 1.80 8.61 -8.48
CA MET A 86 0.99 7.40 -8.40
C MET A 86 -0.49 7.72 -8.59
N ILE A 87 -1.21 6.85 -9.27
CA ILE A 87 -2.67 6.89 -9.34
C ILE A 87 -3.20 5.69 -8.55
N LEU A 88 -4.01 5.95 -7.53
CA LEU A 88 -4.64 4.92 -6.71
C LEU A 88 -6.15 4.98 -6.90
N ASP A 89 -6.77 3.91 -7.40
CA ASP A 89 -8.23 3.73 -7.36
C ASP A 89 -8.58 2.86 -6.16
N ASN A 90 -9.56 3.27 -5.35
CA ASN A 90 -10.10 2.46 -4.24
C ASN A 90 -11.57 2.04 -4.47
N GLY A 91 -12.08 2.21 -5.69
CA GLY A 91 -13.44 1.93 -6.11
C GLY A 91 -14.39 3.14 -5.96
N THR A 92 -14.12 4.05 -5.04
CA THR A 92 -14.95 5.26 -4.82
C THR A 92 -14.22 6.55 -5.19
N GLN A 93 -12.90 6.55 -5.04
CA GLN A 93 -12.04 7.69 -5.22
C GLN A 93 -10.80 7.26 -6.00
N VAL A 94 -10.41 8.11 -6.94
CA VAL A 94 -9.15 7.98 -7.65
C VAL A 94 -8.23 9.08 -7.14
N PHE A 95 -7.16 8.70 -6.46
CA PHE A 95 -6.16 9.61 -5.93
C PHE A 95 -5.01 9.75 -6.91
N ILE A 96 -4.59 10.98 -7.15
CA ILE A 96 -3.30 11.31 -7.73
C ILE A 96 -2.38 11.61 -6.56
N TRP A 97 -1.47 10.70 -6.23
CA TRP A 97 -0.45 10.90 -5.21
C TRP A 97 0.81 11.46 -5.86
N VAL A 98 1.31 12.56 -5.32
CA VAL A 98 2.45 13.31 -5.87
C VAL A 98 3.65 13.12 -4.96
N GLY A 99 4.71 12.53 -5.52
CA GLY A 99 6.01 12.40 -4.87
C GLY A 99 6.67 13.75 -4.60
N ALA A 100 7.75 13.77 -3.82
CA ALA A 100 8.45 15.01 -3.46
C ALA A 100 9.30 15.61 -4.62
N LYS A 101 9.69 14.79 -5.60
CA LYS A 101 10.66 15.10 -6.66
C LYS A 101 10.09 14.89 -8.07
N TYR A 102 8.76 14.90 -8.20
CA TYR A 102 8.07 14.76 -9.48
C TYR A 102 8.41 15.88 -10.47
N SER A 103 8.21 15.63 -11.77
CA SER A 103 8.32 16.65 -12.81
C SER A 103 6.97 17.31 -13.17
N GLU A 104 7.00 18.57 -13.62
CA GLU A 104 5.79 19.26 -14.11
C GLU A 104 5.11 18.54 -15.29
N VAL A 105 5.90 17.84 -16.10
CA VAL A 105 5.40 17.09 -17.24
C VAL A 105 4.61 15.87 -16.75
N GLU A 106 5.14 15.15 -15.76
CA GLU A 106 4.47 13.98 -15.18
C GLU A 106 3.14 14.35 -14.54
N ILE A 107 3.03 15.44 -13.79
CA ILE A 107 1.76 15.81 -13.14
C ILE A 107 0.68 16.17 -14.17
N LYS A 108 1.06 16.88 -15.24
CA LYS A 108 0.12 17.25 -16.32
C LYS A 108 -0.38 16.01 -17.04
N LEU A 109 0.51 15.06 -17.33
CA LEU A 109 0.15 13.83 -18.04
C LEU A 109 -0.62 12.85 -17.13
N ALA A 110 -0.19 12.67 -15.89
CA ALA A 110 -0.89 11.84 -14.90
C ALA A 110 -2.31 12.37 -14.63
N TYR A 111 -2.50 13.68 -14.54
CA TYR A 111 -3.83 14.28 -14.38
C TYR A 111 -4.75 13.95 -15.56
N LYS A 112 -4.28 14.15 -16.80
CA LYS A 112 -5.03 13.80 -18.01
C LYS A 112 -5.37 12.30 -18.06
N SER A 113 -4.41 11.45 -17.74
CA SER A 113 -4.60 10.00 -17.70
C SER A 113 -5.63 9.60 -16.64
N ALA A 114 -5.59 10.20 -15.45
CA ALA A 114 -6.57 9.95 -14.39
C ALA A 114 -7.98 10.41 -14.81
N GLN A 115 -8.11 11.53 -15.54
CA GLN A 115 -9.40 11.97 -16.07
C GLN A 115 -9.98 10.97 -17.07
N VAL A 116 -9.17 10.50 -18.02
CA VAL A 116 -9.58 9.48 -19.01
C VAL A 116 -9.96 8.17 -18.30
N TYR A 117 -9.19 7.78 -17.28
CA TYR A 117 -9.48 6.59 -16.48
C TYR A 117 -10.84 6.70 -15.78
N VAL A 118 -11.12 7.80 -15.08
CA VAL A 118 -12.40 8.05 -14.41
C VAL A 118 -13.56 8.09 -15.42
N GLN A 119 -13.37 8.68 -16.59
CA GLN A 119 -14.37 8.68 -17.66
C GLN A 119 -14.65 7.27 -18.19
N SER A 120 -13.60 6.46 -18.41
CA SER A 120 -13.74 5.07 -18.81
C SER A 120 -14.51 4.24 -17.77
N LEU A 121 -14.21 4.45 -16.49
CA LEU A 121 -14.93 3.80 -15.40
C LEU A 121 -16.39 4.22 -15.31
N ARG A 122 -16.70 5.49 -15.56
CA ARG A 122 -18.09 5.97 -15.62
C ARG A 122 -18.90 5.25 -16.71
N ALA A 123 -18.29 4.97 -17.86
CA ALA A 123 -18.94 4.24 -18.94
C ALA A 123 -19.13 2.74 -18.62
N LYS A 124 -18.14 2.12 -17.96
CA LYS A 124 -18.16 0.68 -17.65
C LYS A 124 -18.96 0.34 -16.39
N GLN A 125 -19.00 1.25 -15.43
CA GLN A 125 -19.52 1.04 -14.08
C GLN A 125 -20.25 2.31 -13.60
N PRO A 126 -21.40 2.65 -14.19
CA PRO A 126 -22.14 3.88 -13.91
C PRO A 126 -22.64 3.98 -12.46
N ASP A 127 -22.95 2.84 -11.84
CA ASP A 127 -23.48 2.78 -10.46
C ASP A 127 -22.43 3.09 -9.37
N GLN A 128 -21.16 3.21 -9.76
CA GLN A 128 -20.06 3.48 -8.84
C GLN A 128 -19.24 4.67 -9.36
N PRO A 129 -19.71 5.92 -9.22
CA PRO A 129 -18.97 7.07 -9.70
C PRO A 129 -17.68 7.30 -8.89
N ARG A 130 -16.57 7.56 -9.58
CA ARG A 130 -15.26 7.81 -8.95
C ARG A 130 -15.05 9.30 -8.81
N LYS A 131 -14.63 9.75 -7.62
CA LYS A 131 -14.19 11.13 -7.39
C LYS A 131 -12.68 11.24 -7.51
N LEU A 132 -12.21 12.13 -8.39
CA LEU A 132 -10.78 12.43 -8.51
C LEU A 132 -10.32 13.29 -7.31
N MET A 133 -9.18 12.92 -6.71
CA MET A 133 -8.57 13.60 -5.57
C MET A 133 -7.07 13.78 -5.74
N LEU A 134 -6.53 14.90 -5.28
CA LEU A 134 -5.09 15.13 -5.21
C LEU A 134 -4.59 14.81 -3.81
N THR A 135 -3.47 14.09 -3.72
CA THR A 135 -2.80 13.73 -2.47
C THR A 135 -1.32 14.08 -2.57
N LEU A 136 -0.80 14.82 -1.61
CA LEU A 136 0.63 15.14 -1.55
C LEU A 136 1.31 14.21 -0.55
N LYS A 137 2.58 13.85 -0.82
CA LYS A 137 3.40 13.14 0.15
C LYS A 137 3.37 13.82 1.52
N GLY A 138 3.11 13.04 2.57
CA GLY A 138 3.00 13.51 3.96
C GLY A 138 1.66 14.18 4.32
N LYS A 139 0.74 14.31 3.36
CA LYS A 139 -0.63 14.82 3.58
C LYS A 139 -1.68 13.79 3.15
N GLU A 140 -1.35 12.51 3.25
CA GLU A 140 -2.24 11.42 2.87
C GLU A 140 -3.43 11.29 3.83
N SER A 141 -4.63 11.20 3.27
CA SER A 141 -5.85 10.98 4.05
C SER A 141 -5.98 9.52 4.48
N LYS A 142 -6.75 9.24 5.55
CA LYS A 142 -7.06 7.85 5.97
C LYS A 142 -7.64 6.99 4.85
N ARG A 143 -8.39 7.60 3.91
CA ARG A 143 -8.99 6.89 2.76
C ARG A 143 -7.94 6.43 1.75
N PHE A 144 -6.82 7.13 1.68
CA PHE A 144 -5.66 6.74 0.88
C PHE A 144 -4.83 5.68 1.62
N THR A 145 -4.43 5.97 2.86
CA THR A 145 -3.48 5.13 3.61
C THR A 145 -4.03 3.74 3.92
N LYS A 146 -5.35 3.59 4.07
CA LYS A 146 -5.98 2.29 4.31
C LYS A 146 -5.84 1.29 3.14
N CYS A 147 -5.48 1.77 1.95
CA CYS A 147 -5.31 0.93 0.76
C CYS A 147 -3.94 0.22 0.73
N PHE A 148 -3.04 0.51 1.68
CA PHE A 148 -1.68 -0.03 1.71
C PHE A 148 -1.49 -0.94 2.91
N HIS A 149 -0.74 -2.02 2.72
CA HIS A 149 -0.28 -2.85 3.83
C HIS A 149 0.75 -2.09 4.66
N GLY A 150 0.51 -1.97 5.98
CA GLY A 150 1.49 -1.46 6.93
C GLY A 150 1.88 0.01 6.72
N TRP A 151 0.91 0.94 6.78
CA TRP A 151 1.20 2.37 6.69
C TRP A 151 1.93 2.91 7.93
N GLY A 152 3.05 3.59 7.70
CA GLY A 152 3.89 4.18 8.74
C GLY A 152 4.35 5.60 8.41
N ARG A 153 5.25 6.12 9.26
CA ARG A 153 5.90 7.41 9.02
C ARG A 153 6.83 7.29 7.82
N HIS A 154 6.81 8.29 6.93
CA HIS A 154 7.76 8.37 5.83
C HIS A 154 9.20 8.35 6.37
N LYS A 155 10.05 7.50 5.79
CA LYS A 155 11.48 7.42 6.13
C LYS A 155 12.10 8.78 5.83
N THR A 156 12.52 9.50 6.87
CA THR A 156 13.26 10.76 6.69
C THR A 156 14.71 10.38 6.37
N LEU A 157 15.21 10.77 5.20
CA LEU A 157 16.63 10.65 4.89
C LEU A 157 17.38 11.72 5.69
N ILE A 158 17.53 11.52 7.00
CA ILE A 158 18.49 12.28 7.78
C ILE A 158 19.84 11.65 7.47
N SER A 159 20.68 12.38 6.73
CA SER A 159 22.10 12.08 6.63
C SER A 159 22.71 12.19 8.03
N ASN A 160 22.80 11.06 8.73
CA ASN A 160 23.91 10.70 9.60
C ASN A 160 23.77 9.23 10.01
N THR A 161 24.81 8.48 9.66
CA THR A 161 25.09 7.09 10.01
C THR A 161 24.73 6.77 11.46
N THR A 162 23.93 5.71 11.69
CA THR A 162 24.31 4.48 12.43
C THR A 162 23.09 3.54 12.55
N TYR A 163 23.25 2.34 11.97
CA TYR A 163 22.54 1.06 12.18
C TYR A 163 21.12 1.04 12.79
N CYS A 164 20.19 0.47 12.01
CA CYS A 164 19.57 -0.79 12.44
C CYS A 164 19.23 -1.64 11.20
N GLN A 165 20.05 -2.67 10.98
CA GLN A 165 19.76 -3.76 10.05
C GLN A 165 18.73 -4.70 10.68
N SER A 166 17.62 -4.95 9.97
CA SER A 166 16.91 -6.23 9.91
C SER A 166 15.80 -6.06 8.86
N SER A 167 16.09 -6.35 7.60
CA SER A 167 15.90 -7.65 6.96
C SER A 167 14.54 -7.75 6.29
N CYS A 168 14.51 -7.46 4.98
CA CYS A 168 13.83 -8.25 3.96
C CYS A 168 14.31 -7.77 2.59
N LYS A 169 15.53 -8.15 2.23
CA LYS A 169 15.92 -8.33 0.82
C LYS A 169 15.91 -9.82 0.57
N SER A 170 14.92 -10.30 -0.15
CA SER A 170 15.08 -11.50 -0.97
C SER A 170 15.11 -11.01 -2.42
N ASP A 171 16.33 -10.71 -2.85
CA ASP A 171 16.70 -10.60 -4.26
C ASP A 171 16.39 -11.92 -4.96
N LEU A 172 15.40 -11.96 -5.84
CA LEU A 172 15.30 -12.95 -6.91
C LEU A 172 14.75 -12.29 -8.17
N CYS A 173 15.59 -11.44 -8.77
CA CYS A 173 15.57 -11.20 -10.21
C CYS A 173 16.86 -11.82 -10.77
N TRP A 174 16.79 -13.02 -11.33
CA TRP A 174 17.75 -13.52 -12.31
C TRP A 174 17.09 -14.54 -13.24
N LYS A 175 17.01 -14.14 -14.52
CA LYS A 175 16.91 -14.91 -15.77
C LYS A 175 15.69 -15.79 -16.00
#